data_AF-M4AE45-F1
#
_entry.id   AF-M4AE45-F1
#
_cell.length_a   1.000
_cell.length_b   1.000
_cell.length_c   1.000
_cell.angle_alpha   90.00
_cell.angle_beta   90.00
_cell.angle_gamma   90.00
#
_symmetry.space_group_name_H-M   'P 1'
#
loop_
_entity.id
_entity.type
_entity.pdbx_description
1 polymer ?
#
loop_
_entity_poly.entity_id
_entity_poly.type
_entity_poly.pdbx_seq_one_letter_code
_entity_poly.pdbx_strand_id
1 'polypeptide(L)'
;MANTSSVLHSLMLIFITWRGSMRCCAITVDPPEDLAVLDSGRLGQMQITWRPPSSLTKMTKCLPQYQLEYFNTYKNNWETLRTPRRTYSTQFDPSKDVHIKVYTILNGECTNNTMIMSKNCAETILKPPSTGILDAEAKAFICVYHNMENLECSWTHSLKTPPSALHNLYFWHKSLDQAVECPSYILSGGVRKGCNFSGKPLPEFTDIYFCVNGSSREGPLKATFFSLQIQNQVKVTAPDKLHLQTSSDTELEFHWENPAGRLPGHCLEWEVRHHHVGTDGKISLNHIHTEKPRLTLPFSNSNERNCFQVRSRLNSYCVDQSFWSDWSHETCHPVLDNREIALGPEMNSVSIYIYVAVVIIVILVVSLCVWAAVNMRKAGPQKKVDSLLPKLLTNNLTQRVSKIYSGKKMCTDVVI
;
A
#
# COMPACT_ATOMS: atom_id res chain seq x y z
N MET A 1 78.23 -28.39 67.63
CA MET A 1 77.14 -29.05 66.88
C MET A 1 76.00 -28.06 66.67
N ALA A 2 76.17 -27.04 65.83
CA ALA A 2 75.19 -25.97 65.64
C ALA A 2 75.13 -25.48 64.19
N ASN A 3 75.38 -26.36 63.21
CA ASN A 3 75.47 -25.94 61.81
C ASN A 3 74.64 -26.79 60.82
N THR A 4 73.86 -27.75 61.30
CA THR A 4 72.98 -28.60 60.45
C THR A 4 71.52 -28.15 60.44
N SER A 5 71.09 -27.30 61.38
CA SER A 5 69.70 -26.81 61.48
C SER A 5 69.38 -25.66 60.50
N SER A 6 70.36 -24.77 60.26
CA SER A 6 70.19 -23.58 59.40
C SER A 6 70.01 -23.92 57.91
N VAL A 7 70.70 -24.95 57.43
CA VAL A 7 70.65 -25.39 56.02
C VAL A 7 69.31 -26.06 55.69
N LEU A 8 68.73 -26.81 56.65
CA LEU A 8 67.45 -27.48 56.47
C LEU A 8 66.27 -26.50 56.44
N HIS A 9 66.32 -25.43 57.28
CA HIS A 9 65.33 -24.35 57.23
C HIS A 9 65.43 -23.52 55.95
N SER A 10 66.65 -23.26 55.48
CA SER A 10 66.87 -22.53 54.22
C SER A 10 66.38 -23.31 53.00
N LEU A 11 66.59 -24.64 52.97
CA LEU A 11 66.06 -25.50 51.90
C LEU A 11 64.52 -25.63 51.96
N MET A 12 63.92 -25.74 53.15
CA MET A 12 62.46 -25.76 53.29
C MET A 12 61.79 -24.43 52.86
N LEU A 13 62.40 -23.28 53.14
CA LEU A 13 61.94 -21.97 52.67
C LEU A 13 62.05 -21.81 51.14
N ILE A 14 63.06 -22.43 50.52
CA ILE A 14 63.19 -22.46 49.05
C ILE A 14 62.12 -23.34 48.41
N PHE A 15 61.75 -24.48 49.01
CA PHE A 15 60.66 -25.32 48.50
C PHE A 15 59.26 -24.69 48.72
N ILE A 16 59.06 -23.92 49.79
CA ILE A 16 57.81 -23.20 50.07
C ILE A 16 57.65 -21.97 49.14
N THR A 17 58.75 -21.33 48.75
CA THR A 17 58.72 -20.21 47.79
C THR A 17 58.69 -20.66 46.32
N TRP A 18 59.18 -21.87 45.99
CA TRP A 18 59.02 -22.45 44.66
C TRP A 18 57.56 -22.82 44.34
N ARG A 19 56.79 -23.27 45.34
CA ARG A 19 55.34 -23.52 45.17
C ARG A 19 54.52 -22.23 44.93
N GLY A 20 55.10 -21.05 45.13
CA GLY A 20 54.43 -19.75 45.01
C GLY A 20 54.49 -19.08 43.63
N SER A 21 55.12 -19.68 42.62
CA SER A 21 55.25 -19.06 41.28
C SER A 21 54.97 -20.03 40.12
N MET A 22 53.96 -20.89 40.28
CA MET A 22 53.15 -21.23 39.11
C MET A 22 52.01 -20.22 39.04
N ARG A 23 52.28 -19.08 38.39
CA ARG A 23 51.20 -18.38 37.70
C ARG A 23 50.60 -19.41 36.75
N CYS A 24 49.48 -20.02 37.12
CA CYS A 24 48.55 -20.56 36.15
C CYS A 24 48.29 -19.40 35.19
N CYS A 25 48.96 -19.39 34.04
CA CYS A 25 48.58 -18.51 32.96
C CYS A 25 47.17 -18.94 32.61
N ALA A 26 46.17 -18.22 33.12
CA ALA A 26 44.82 -18.36 32.62
C ALA A 26 44.93 -18.22 31.10
N ILE A 27 44.52 -19.25 30.37
CA ILE A 27 44.59 -19.21 28.92
C ILE A 27 43.70 -18.03 28.50
N THR A 28 44.30 -17.03 27.86
CA THR A 28 43.60 -15.88 27.30
C THR A 28 43.71 -15.96 25.79
N VAL A 29 42.68 -15.49 25.08
CA VAL A 29 42.68 -15.41 23.62
C VAL A 29 42.50 -13.96 23.19
N ASP A 30 43.23 -13.58 22.14
CA ASP A 30 43.15 -12.25 21.54
C ASP A 30 41.88 -12.08 20.69
N PRO A 31 41.38 -10.85 20.51
CA PRO A 31 40.27 -10.59 19.59
C PRO A 31 40.67 -10.85 18.12
N PRO A 32 39.69 -10.99 17.21
CA PRO A 32 39.96 -11.12 15.79
C PRO A 32 40.71 -9.92 15.21
N GLU A 33 41.42 -10.12 14.11
CA GLU A 33 42.18 -9.08 13.43
C GLU A 33 41.49 -8.66 12.13
N ASP A 34 41.85 -7.50 11.57
CA ASP A 34 41.38 -7.03 10.26
C ASP A 34 39.85 -7.05 10.08
N LEU A 35 39.10 -6.60 11.09
CA LEU A 35 37.65 -6.43 10.98
C LEU A 35 37.34 -5.38 9.91
N ALA A 36 36.67 -5.81 8.85
CA ALA A 36 36.26 -4.98 7.73
C ALA A 36 34.79 -5.20 7.41
N VAL A 37 34.16 -4.16 6.88
CA VAL A 37 32.77 -4.17 6.45
C VAL A 37 32.69 -3.58 5.06
N LEU A 38 32.13 -4.35 4.14
CA LEU A 38 32.11 -4.04 2.72
C LEU A 38 30.65 -3.91 2.28
N ASP A 39 30.29 -2.75 1.70
CA ASP A 39 28.98 -2.58 1.06
C ASP A 39 28.96 -3.33 -0.28
N SER A 40 27.94 -4.16 -0.46
CA SER A 40 27.76 -4.94 -1.70
C SER A 40 26.92 -4.23 -2.76
N GLY A 41 26.50 -2.99 -2.51
CA GLY A 41 25.66 -2.21 -3.44
C GLY A 41 24.19 -2.64 -3.47
N ARG A 42 23.78 -3.50 -2.53
CA ARG A 42 22.41 -4.06 -2.42
C ARG A 42 21.63 -3.39 -1.30
N LEU A 43 21.55 -2.06 -1.41
CA LEU A 43 20.78 -1.17 -0.52
C LEU A 43 21.05 -1.38 0.98
N GLY A 44 22.32 -1.62 1.35
CA GLY A 44 22.72 -1.84 2.74
C GLY A 44 22.99 -3.29 3.13
N GLN A 45 23.03 -4.22 2.17
CA GLN A 45 23.58 -5.56 2.44
C GLN A 45 25.09 -5.44 2.58
N MET A 46 25.60 -5.63 3.78
CA MET A 46 27.03 -5.50 4.09
C MET A 46 27.64 -6.87 4.35
N GLN A 47 28.85 -7.06 3.85
CA GLN A 47 29.68 -8.22 4.15
C GLN A 47 30.68 -7.85 5.24
N ILE A 48 30.55 -8.49 6.39
CA ILE A 48 31.44 -8.36 7.52
C ILE A 48 32.49 -9.46 7.41
N THR A 49 33.77 -9.12 7.53
CA THR A 49 34.90 -10.05 7.44
C THR A 49 35.92 -9.76 8.52
N TRP A 50 36.58 -10.82 9.01
CA TRP A 50 37.69 -10.70 9.96
C TRP A 50 38.69 -11.84 9.76
N ARG A 51 39.87 -11.71 10.34
CA ARG A 51 40.92 -12.74 10.36
C ARG A 51 41.07 -13.32 11.77
N PRO A 52 41.54 -14.58 11.88
CA PRO A 52 41.90 -15.14 13.18
C PRO A 52 43.03 -14.33 13.83
N PRO A 53 43.06 -14.25 15.17
CA PRO A 53 44.16 -13.62 15.88
C PRO A 53 45.49 -14.29 15.54
N SER A 54 46.54 -13.49 15.33
CA SER A 54 47.88 -13.96 14.97
C SER A 54 48.47 -14.88 16.05
N SER A 55 48.06 -14.72 17.32
CA SER A 55 48.45 -15.61 18.43
C SER A 55 48.00 -17.05 18.26
N LEU A 56 46.91 -17.31 17.52
CA LEU A 56 46.40 -18.65 17.25
C LEU A 56 47.14 -19.37 16.11
N THR A 57 47.95 -18.67 15.32
CA THR A 57 48.69 -19.27 14.18
C THR A 57 49.60 -20.41 14.63
N LYS A 58 50.11 -20.35 15.86
CA LYS A 58 50.98 -21.37 16.47
C LYS A 58 50.20 -22.49 17.18
N MET A 59 48.89 -22.35 17.31
CA MET A 59 48.02 -23.26 18.07
C MET A 59 47.07 -24.01 17.13
N THR A 60 47.63 -24.88 16.29
CA THR A 60 46.88 -25.62 15.25
C THR A 60 45.82 -26.59 15.78
N LYS A 61 45.91 -27.00 17.05
CA LYS A 61 44.88 -27.82 17.72
C LYS A 61 43.68 -27.01 18.20
N CYS A 62 43.78 -25.68 18.24
CA CYS A 62 42.69 -24.79 18.62
C CYS A 62 41.90 -24.42 17.38
N LEU A 63 40.64 -24.85 17.28
CA LEU A 63 39.72 -24.35 16.27
C LEU A 63 38.94 -23.17 16.83
N PRO A 64 39.22 -21.92 16.42
CA PRO A 64 38.52 -20.77 16.94
C PRO A 64 37.08 -20.72 16.43
N GLN A 65 36.19 -20.29 17.32
CA GLN A 65 34.86 -19.80 16.99
C GLN A 65 34.82 -18.29 17.23
N TYR A 66 33.81 -17.64 16.70
CA TYR A 66 33.62 -16.20 16.83
C TYR A 66 32.22 -15.90 17.32
N GLN A 67 32.10 -14.93 18.23
CA GLN A 67 30.83 -14.32 18.57
C GLN A 67 30.77 -12.96 17.89
N LEU A 68 29.86 -12.83 16.93
CA LEU A 68 29.56 -11.59 16.24
C LEU A 68 28.35 -10.96 16.89
N GLU A 69 28.49 -9.71 17.31
CA GLU A 69 27.43 -8.85 17.81
C GLU A 69 27.29 -7.65 16.89
N TYR A 70 26.08 -7.39 16.40
CA TYR A 70 25.80 -6.20 15.61
C TYR A 70 24.47 -5.58 16.00
N PHE A 71 24.38 -4.26 15.83
CA PHE A 71 23.13 -3.55 16.05
C PHE A 71 22.26 -3.62 14.80
N ASN A 72 21.12 -4.31 14.88
CA ASN A 72 20.15 -4.38 13.78
C ASN A 72 19.41 -3.04 13.68
N THR A 73 19.70 -2.28 12.64
CA THR A 73 19.20 -0.91 12.41
C THR A 73 17.73 -0.84 11.99
N TYR A 74 17.15 -1.95 11.54
CA TYR A 74 15.72 -2.06 11.24
C TYR A 74 14.90 -2.54 12.44
N LYS A 75 15.44 -3.46 13.26
CA LYS A 75 14.77 -3.99 14.47
C LYS A 75 15.06 -3.18 15.74
N ASN A 76 16.06 -2.29 15.70
CA ASN A 76 16.51 -1.47 16.82
C ASN A 76 16.94 -2.29 18.05
N ASN A 77 17.67 -3.39 17.83
CA ASN A 77 18.19 -4.26 18.89
C ASN A 77 19.56 -4.86 18.51
N TRP A 78 20.27 -5.38 19.52
CA TRP A 78 21.50 -6.14 19.28
C TRP A 78 21.17 -7.58 18.88
N GLU A 79 21.79 -8.05 17.79
CA GLU A 79 21.79 -9.45 17.41
C GLU A 79 23.16 -10.07 17.70
N THR A 80 23.15 -11.30 18.23
CA THR A 80 24.34 -12.05 18.58
C THR A 80 24.30 -13.40 17.90
N LEU A 81 25.40 -13.79 17.27
CA LEU A 81 25.55 -15.12 16.70
C LEU A 81 26.94 -15.69 16.96
N ARG A 82 27.02 -17.02 17.06
CA ARG A 82 28.28 -17.74 17.15
C ARG A 82 28.53 -18.52 15.86
N THR A 83 29.73 -18.41 15.31
CA THR A 83 30.07 -19.04 14.04
C THR A 83 31.57 -19.38 13.96
N PRO A 84 31.95 -20.52 13.36
CA PRO A 84 33.34 -20.77 13.00
C PRO A 84 33.75 -20.04 11.71
N ARG A 85 32.78 -19.45 10.99
CA ARG A 85 33.05 -18.70 9.76
C ARG A 85 33.72 -17.37 10.09
N ARG A 86 34.46 -16.85 9.11
CA ARG A 86 35.20 -15.58 9.17
C ARG A 86 34.51 -14.45 8.39
N THR A 87 33.31 -14.72 7.92
CA THR A 87 32.50 -13.79 7.16
C THR A 87 31.03 -14.01 7.47
N TYR A 88 30.29 -12.91 7.50
CA TYR A 88 28.85 -12.89 7.68
C TYR A 88 28.25 -11.74 6.87
N SER A 89 27.09 -11.97 6.26
CA SER A 89 26.38 -10.95 5.49
C SER A 89 25.03 -10.70 6.12
N THR A 90 24.71 -9.44 6.35
CA THR A 90 23.43 -9.01 6.92
C THR A 90 23.04 -7.64 6.38
N GLN A 91 21.79 -7.24 6.60
CA GLN A 91 21.28 -5.96 6.11
C GLN A 91 21.31 -4.89 7.20
N PHE A 92 21.74 -3.70 6.81
CA PHE A 92 21.62 -2.49 7.60
C PHE A 92 20.91 -1.38 6.81
N ASP A 93 20.25 -0.49 7.51
CA ASP A 93 19.81 0.81 7.02
C ASP A 93 21.04 1.74 6.85
N PRO A 94 21.45 2.07 5.62
CA PRO A 94 22.64 2.89 5.36
C PRO A 94 22.53 4.35 5.85
N SER A 95 21.34 4.78 6.29
CA SER A 95 21.13 6.11 6.86
C SER A 95 21.43 6.21 8.36
N LYS A 96 21.75 5.08 9.01
CA LYS A 96 22.03 4.98 10.45
C LYS A 96 23.45 4.50 10.72
N ASP A 97 23.91 4.70 11.96
CA ASP A 97 25.19 4.17 12.44
C ASP A 97 25.13 2.63 12.51
N VAL A 98 26.13 1.97 11.93
CA VAL A 98 26.27 0.51 11.94
C VAL A 98 27.34 0.12 12.94
N HIS A 99 26.93 -0.53 14.03
CA HIS A 99 27.81 -0.97 15.11
C HIS A 99 28.06 -2.47 15.01
N ILE A 100 29.33 -2.87 14.99
CA ILE A 100 29.74 -4.29 14.90
C ILE A 100 30.85 -4.56 15.90
N LYS A 101 30.76 -5.70 16.59
CA LYS A 101 31.75 -6.23 17.52
C LYS A 101 31.97 -7.71 17.27
N VAL A 102 33.22 -8.16 17.31
CA VAL A 102 33.58 -9.56 17.13
C VAL A 102 34.54 -10.01 18.22
N TYR A 103 34.19 -11.12 18.87
CA TYR A 103 34.97 -11.76 19.92
C TYR A 103 35.51 -13.10 19.42
N THR A 104 36.70 -13.49 19.89
CA THR A 104 37.25 -14.84 19.66
C THR A 104 36.82 -15.75 20.79
N ILE A 105 36.40 -16.97 20.46
CA ILE A 105 36.03 -18.02 21.39
C ILE A 105 36.90 -19.24 21.11
N LEU A 106 37.50 -19.79 22.16
CA LEU A 106 38.15 -21.10 22.16
C LEU A 106 37.34 -22.06 23.04
N ASN A 107 37.26 -23.31 22.61
CA ASN A 107 36.60 -24.38 23.35
C ASN A 107 37.24 -25.73 23.03
N GLY A 108 36.92 -26.74 23.84
CA GLY A 108 37.35 -28.13 23.68
C GLY A 108 38.68 -28.42 24.36
N GLU A 109 39.37 -29.45 23.88
CA GLU A 109 40.60 -29.98 24.50
C GLU A 109 41.69 -28.91 24.62
N CYS A 110 41.73 -27.99 23.67
CA CYS A 110 42.75 -26.94 23.62
C CYS A 110 42.69 -25.95 24.80
N THR A 111 41.54 -25.88 25.47
CA THR A 111 41.30 -25.07 26.66
C THR A 111 40.95 -25.95 27.86
N ASN A 112 41.32 -27.22 27.85
CA ASN A 112 40.98 -28.19 28.88
C ASN A 112 39.45 -28.25 29.14
N ASN A 113 38.67 -28.23 28.05
CA ASN A 113 37.20 -28.20 28.03
C ASN A 113 36.56 -26.98 28.72
N THR A 114 37.31 -25.89 28.88
CA THR A 114 36.77 -24.62 29.38
C THR A 114 36.50 -23.67 28.21
N MET A 115 35.35 -23.01 28.22
CA MET A 115 35.05 -22.00 27.21
C MET A 115 35.79 -20.70 27.56
N ILE A 116 36.62 -20.22 26.63
CA ILE A 116 37.41 -19.01 26.83
C ILE A 116 37.03 -18.01 25.73
N MET A 117 36.61 -16.82 26.14
CA MET A 117 36.28 -15.72 25.23
C MET A 117 37.30 -14.59 25.41
N SER A 118 37.64 -13.91 24.32
CA SER A 118 38.50 -12.73 24.37
C SER A 118 37.89 -11.65 25.28
N LYS A 119 38.71 -11.05 26.14
CA LYS A 119 38.25 -9.94 27.01
C LYS A 119 37.95 -8.68 26.20
N ASN A 120 38.80 -8.40 25.21
CA ASN A 120 38.61 -7.33 24.24
C ASN A 120 37.89 -7.87 22.99
N CYS A 121 37.35 -6.97 22.18
CA CYS A 121 36.75 -7.29 20.89
C CYS A 121 37.38 -6.45 19.77
N ALA A 122 37.26 -6.95 18.54
CA ALA A 122 37.42 -6.10 17.37
C ALA A 122 36.08 -5.38 17.14
N GLU A 123 36.11 -4.06 17.10
CA GLU A 123 34.89 -3.26 16.92
C GLU A 123 35.07 -2.22 15.81
N THR A 124 33.97 -1.92 15.13
CA THR A 124 33.90 -0.86 14.12
C THR A 124 32.54 -0.21 14.13
N ILE A 125 32.52 1.08 13.82
CA ILE A 125 31.31 1.89 13.69
C ILE A 125 31.35 2.58 12.33
N LEU A 126 30.45 2.21 11.43
CA LEU A 126 30.29 2.91 10.15
C LEU A 126 29.25 4.00 10.34
N LYS A 127 29.65 5.24 10.03
CA LYS A 127 28.73 6.37 10.02
C LYS A 127 28.12 6.53 8.64
N PRO A 128 26.85 6.97 8.54
CA PRO A 128 26.19 7.19 7.27
C PRO A 128 26.89 8.32 6.50
N PRO A 129 26.92 8.26 5.15
CA PRO A 129 27.44 9.35 4.35
C PRO A 129 26.59 10.61 4.55
N SER A 130 27.23 11.74 4.86
CA SER A 130 26.58 13.05 5.04
C SER A 130 26.27 13.72 3.70
N THR A 131 25.60 13.00 2.81
CA THR A 131 25.32 13.44 1.43
C THR A 131 23.85 13.79 1.25
N GLY A 132 23.61 14.94 0.64
CA GLY A 132 22.30 15.38 0.18
C GLY A 132 21.71 16.54 0.97
N ILE A 133 20.73 17.21 0.37
CA ILE A 133 20.06 18.37 0.97
C ILE A 133 19.34 17.93 2.25
N LEU A 134 19.67 18.57 3.37
CA LEU A 134 19.10 18.24 4.68
C LEU A 134 17.58 18.47 4.69
N ASP A 135 16.85 17.52 5.29
CA ASP A 135 15.40 17.50 5.43
C ASP A 135 14.64 17.51 4.08
N ALA A 136 15.30 17.25 2.96
CA ALA A 136 14.71 17.17 1.63
C ALA A 136 14.32 15.74 1.22
N GLU A 137 14.55 14.76 2.10
CA GLU A 137 14.26 13.36 1.85
C GLU A 137 12.77 13.04 1.69
N ALA A 138 12.47 11.95 0.98
CA ALA A 138 11.11 11.45 0.83
C ALA A 138 10.51 11.04 2.18
N LYS A 139 9.26 11.44 2.43
CA LYS A 139 8.52 11.19 3.68
C LYS A 139 7.27 10.35 3.44
N ALA A 140 6.75 9.75 4.51
CA ALA A 140 5.51 8.97 4.50
C ALA A 140 5.53 7.87 3.43
N PHE A 141 6.64 7.13 3.34
CA PHE A 141 6.73 5.98 2.44
C PHE A 141 5.81 4.87 2.94
N ILE A 142 4.90 4.41 2.08
CA ILE A 142 3.94 3.34 2.38
C ILE A 142 3.76 2.47 1.14
N CYS A 143 3.63 1.17 1.34
CA CYS A 143 3.24 0.23 0.29
C CYS A 143 1.91 -0.42 0.63
N VAL A 144 1.09 -0.68 -0.38
CA VAL A 144 -0.21 -1.34 -0.27
C VAL A 144 -0.27 -2.45 -1.31
N TYR A 145 -0.44 -3.67 -0.84
CA TYR A 145 -0.60 -4.87 -1.66
C TYR A 145 -2.09 -5.17 -1.82
N HIS A 146 -2.70 -4.57 -2.83
CA HIS A 146 -4.12 -4.68 -3.10
C HIS A 146 -4.48 -6.12 -3.48
N ASN A 147 -5.36 -6.73 -2.68
CA ASN A 147 -5.90 -8.09 -2.89
C ASN A 147 -4.87 -9.21 -3.09
N MET A 148 -3.62 -9.01 -2.66
CA MET A 148 -2.49 -9.89 -3.00
C MET A 148 -2.28 -10.05 -4.52
N GLU A 149 -2.55 -8.99 -5.29
CA GLU A 149 -2.40 -8.98 -6.75
C GLU A 149 -1.50 -7.85 -7.22
N ASN A 150 -1.75 -6.64 -6.74
CA ASN A 150 -1.07 -5.43 -7.22
C ASN A 150 -0.42 -4.70 -6.04
N LEU A 151 0.89 -4.55 -6.08
CA LEU A 151 1.63 -3.79 -5.08
C LEU A 151 1.91 -2.38 -5.61
N GLU A 152 1.52 -1.38 -4.83
CA GLU A 152 1.84 0.02 -5.08
C GLU A 152 2.53 0.61 -3.85
N CYS A 153 3.62 1.34 -4.07
CA CYS A 153 4.27 2.12 -3.03
C CYS A 153 4.14 3.60 -3.35
N SER A 154 3.98 4.43 -2.33
CA SER A 154 3.86 5.87 -2.47
C SER A 154 4.70 6.60 -1.43
N TRP A 155 5.09 7.83 -1.75
CA TRP A 155 5.81 8.73 -0.85
C TRP A 155 5.44 10.19 -1.15
N THR A 156 5.75 11.04 -0.19
CA THR A 156 5.53 12.48 -0.25
C THR A 156 6.86 13.23 -0.29
N HIS A 157 6.84 14.41 -0.91
CA HIS A 157 7.97 15.33 -0.85
C HIS A 157 7.97 16.01 0.51
N SER A 158 9.16 16.34 1.03
CA SER A 158 9.25 17.21 2.18
C SER A 158 9.01 18.67 1.78
N LEU A 159 8.77 19.53 2.78
CA LEU A 159 8.65 20.97 2.56
C LEU A 159 9.94 21.61 2.02
N LYS A 160 11.09 20.98 2.24
CA LYS A 160 12.41 21.44 1.79
C LYS A 160 12.86 20.76 0.51
N THR A 161 12.08 19.83 -0.04
CA THR A 161 12.36 19.23 -1.34
C THR A 161 12.22 20.31 -2.42
N PRO A 162 13.28 20.58 -3.20
CA PRO A 162 13.23 21.58 -4.27
C PRO A 162 12.15 21.27 -5.32
N PRO A 163 11.52 22.28 -5.95
CA PRO A 163 10.53 22.05 -7.02
C PRO A 163 11.09 21.29 -8.22
N SER A 164 12.39 21.42 -8.47
CA SER A 164 13.11 20.72 -9.54
C SER A 164 13.48 19.28 -9.20
N ALA A 165 13.18 18.83 -7.98
CA ALA A 165 13.60 17.53 -7.48
C ALA A 165 12.86 16.37 -8.13
N LEU A 166 13.63 15.39 -8.61
CA LEU A 166 13.13 14.14 -9.14
C LEU A 166 13.56 12.98 -8.24
N HIS A 167 12.57 12.29 -7.67
CA HIS A 167 12.80 11.07 -6.89
C HIS A 167 12.93 9.85 -7.79
N ASN A 168 13.74 8.88 -7.36
CA ASN A 168 13.79 7.54 -7.92
C ASN A 168 13.62 6.53 -6.78
N LEU A 169 12.93 5.42 -7.09
CA LEU A 169 12.80 4.30 -6.17
C LEU A 169 13.61 3.13 -6.69
N TYR A 170 14.42 2.55 -5.81
CA TYR A 170 15.14 1.30 -6.03
C TYR A 170 14.70 0.28 -4.99
N PHE A 171 14.69 -0.99 -5.35
CA PHE A 171 14.40 -2.08 -4.44
C PHE A 171 15.37 -3.25 -4.62
N TRP A 172 15.55 -4.04 -3.57
CA TRP A 172 16.36 -5.25 -3.60
C TRP A 172 15.76 -6.33 -2.69
N HIS A 173 15.87 -7.59 -3.12
CA HIS A 173 15.55 -8.77 -2.32
C HIS A 173 16.54 -9.89 -2.68
N LYS A 174 16.62 -10.93 -1.84
CA LYS A 174 17.67 -11.96 -1.90
C LYS A 174 17.80 -12.69 -3.24
N SER A 175 16.75 -12.78 -4.04
CA SER A 175 16.78 -13.42 -5.36
C SER A 175 17.22 -12.48 -6.50
N LEU A 176 17.59 -11.23 -6.21
CA LEU A 176 18.20 -10.31 -7.18
C LEU A 176 19.71 -10.21 -6.96
N ASP A 177 20.47 -10.17 -8.05
CA ASP A 177 21.92 -9.96 -8.01
C ASP A 177 22.31 -8.53 -7.62
N GLN A 178 21.46 -7.56 -7.97
CA GLN A 178 21.67 -6.13 -7.73
C GLN A 178 20.34 -5.40 -7.48
N ALA A 179 20.40 -4.19 -6.94
CA ALA A 179 19.23 -3.35 -6.76
C ALA A 179 18.62 -2.96 -8.13
N VAL A 180 17.29 -2.95 -8.20
CA VAL A 180 16.53 -2.68 -9.43
C VAL A 180 15.68 -1.43 -9.24
N GLU A 181 15.60 -0.59 -10.27
CA GLU A 181 14.73 0.59 -10.27
C GLU A 181 13.25 0.18 -10.38
N CYS A 182 12.38 1.02 -9.82
CA CYS A 182 10.93 0.95 -9.97
C CYS A 182 10.50 0.60 -11.41
N PRO A 183 9.68 -0.45 -11.61
CA PRO A 183 9.24 -0.85 -12.95
C PRO A 183 8.30 0.16 -13.62
N SER A 184 7.43 0.82 -12.86
CA SER A 184 6.50 1.81 -13.40
C SER A 184 6.20 2.88 -12.35
N TYR A 185 6.57 4.14 -12.62
CA TYR A 185 6.32 5.23 -11.69
C TYR A 185 4.87 5.69 -11.71
N ILE A 186 4.33 5.99 -10.53
CA ILE A 186 3.05 6.68 -10.36
C ILE A 186 3.33 8.19 -10.34
N LEU A 187 2.70 8.93 -11.25
CA LEU A 187 2.89 10.36 -11.44
C LEU A 187 1.70 11.17 -10.93
N SER A 188 1.96 12.29 -10.28
CA SER A 188 0.96 13.30 -9.94
C SER A 188 1.51 14.68 -10.31
N GLY A 189 0.83 15.39 -11.21
CA GLY A 189 1.30 16.69 -11.72
C GLY A 189 2.69 16.61 -12.39
N GLY A 190 3.03 15.49 -13.03
CA GLY A 190 4.35 15.25 -13.63
C GLY A 190 5.45 14.85 -12.65
N VAL A 191 5.16 14.78 -11.35
CA VAL A 191 6.11 14.41 -10.31
C VAL A 191 5.93 12.95 -9.90
N ARG A 192 7.03 12.22 -9.73
CA ARG A 192 7.01 10.83 -9.23
C ARG A 192 6.64 10.81 -7.76
N LYS A 193 5.49 10.18 -7.45
CA LYS A 193 4.93 10.05 -6.10
C LYS A 193 4.81 8.60 -5.65
N GLY A 194 5.05 7.65 -6.54
CA GLY A 194 4.92 6.25 -6.22
C GLY A 194 5.55 5.33 -7.25
N CYS A 195 5.47 4.05 -6.96
CA CYS A 195 5.91 2.96 -7.81
C CYS A 195 4.82 1.90 -7.85
N ASN A 196 4.44 1.49 -9.05
CA ASN A 196 3.52 0.41 -9.30
C ASN A 196 4.32 -0.82 -9.76
N PHE A 197 4.16 -1.94 -9.05
CA PHE A 197 4.84 -3.21 -9.30
C PHE A 197 4.01 -4.19 -10.15
N SER A 198 2.92 -3.72 -10.77
CA SER A 198 2.10 -4.52 -11.69
C SER A 198 2.97 -5.20 -12.74
N GLY A 199 2.86 -6.53 -12.85
CA GLY A 199 3.67 -7.35 -13.77
C GLY A 199 5.08 -7.69 -13.29
N LYS A 200 5.53 -7.20 -12.14
CA LYS A 200 6.76 -7.63 -11.45
C LYS A 200 6.42 -8.06 -10.01
N PRO A 201 5.90 -9.29 -9.82
CA PRO A 201 5.57 -9.77 -8.49
C PRO A 201 6.82 -9.81 -7.62
N LEU A 202 6.69 -9.28 -6.41
CA LEU A 202 7.74 -9.33 -5.40
C LEU A 202 7.55 -10.58 -4.53
N PRO A 203 8.63 -11.12 -3.93
CA PRO A 203 8.53 -12.31 -3.08
C PRO A 203 7.79 -12.02 -1.76
N GLU A 204 6.89 -12.91 -1.38
CA GLU A 204 6.20 -12.88 -0.08
C GLU A 204 7.04 -13.54 1.02
N PHE A 205 6.73 -13.24 2.29
CA PHE A 205 7.39 -13.82 3.48
C PHE A 205 8.91 -13.63 3.53
N THR A 206 9.40 -12.57 2.90
CA THR A 206 10.82 -12.21 2.90
C THR A 206 10.98 -10.70 2.98
N ASP A 207 12.08 -10.27 3.60
CA ASP A 207 12.41 -8.85 3.67
C ASP A 207 12.79 -8.32 2.28
N ILE A 208 12.17 -7.21 1.92
CA ILE A 208 12.47 -6.43 0.74
C ILE A 208 12.93 -5.06 1.19
N TYR A 209 14.05 -4.62 0.64
CA TYR A 209 14.69 -3.37 0.98
C TYR A 209 14.42 -2.36 -0.11
N PHE A 210 13.95 -1.18 0.28
CA PHE A 210 13.62 -0.08 -0.63
C PHE A 210 14.51 1.12 -0.32
N CYS A 211 14.88 1.84 -1.36
CA CYS A 211 15.60 3.10 -1.29
C CYS A 211 14.87 4.13 -2.14
N VAL A 212 14.50 5.26 -1.54
CA VAL A 212 14.05 6.44 -2.29
C VAL A 212 15.15 7.48 -2.22
N ASN A 213 15.76 7.76 -3.37
CA ASN A 213 16.74 8.83 -3.51
C ASN A 213 16.20 9.88 -4.49
N GLY A 214 16.98 10.91 -4.75
CA GLY A 214 16.63 11.87 -5.78
C GLY A 214 17.74 12.85 -6.08
N SER A 215 17.50 13.66 -7.08
CA SER A 215 18.41 14.75 -7.48
C SER A 215 17.60 15.99 -7.83
N SER A 216 18.20 17.16 -7.61
CA SER A 216 17.68 18.45 -8.01
C SER A 216 18.81 19.30 -8.60
N ARG A 217 18.50 20.53 -9.04
CA ARG A 217 19.52 21.48 -9.52
C ARG A 217 20.50 21.89 -8.42
N GLU A 218 20.08 21.86 -7.17
CA GLU A 218 20.87 22.24 -6.01
C GLU A 218 21.76 21.10 -5.48
N GLY A 219 21.54 19.86 -5.93
CA GLY A 219 22.35 18.70 -5.56
C GLY A 219 21.53 17.41 -5.39
N PRO A 220 22.16 16.32 -4.92
CA PRO A 220 21.45 15.11 -4.57
C PRO A 220 20.54 15.33 -3.35
N LEU A 221 19.42 14.64 -3.31
CA LEU A 221 18.56 14.57 -2.12
C LEU A 221 19.09 13.49 -1.18
N LYS A 222 18.87 13.67 0.12
CA LYS A 222 19.15 12.63 1.10
C LYS A 222 18.27 11.40 0.82
N ALA A 223 18.90 10.23 0.73
CA ALA A 223 18.21 8.97 0.49
C ALA A 223 17.53 8.45 1.77
N THR A 224 16.37 7.80 1.61
CA THR A 224 15.67 7.10 2.68
C THR A 224 15.56 5.62 2.38
N PHE A 225 15.70 4.79 3.41
CA PHE A 225 15.74 3.35 3.30
C PHE A 225 14.64 2.71 4.15
N PHE A 226 14.03 1.66 3.62
CA PHE A 226 12.91 0.96 4.25
C PHE A 226 13.09 -0.55 4.10
N SER A 227 12.62 -1.31 5.08
CA SER A 227 12.53 -2.78 5.02
C SER A 227 11.08 -3.18 5.26
N LEU A 228 10.50 -3.96 4.36
CA LEU A 228 9.11 -4.40 4.45
C LEU A 228 9.02 -5.87 4.05
N GLN A 229 7.98 -6.55 4.54
CA GLN A 229 7.52 -7.80 3.97
C GLN A 229 6.13 -7.57 3.38
N ILE A 230 5.95 -7.84 2.09
CA ILE A 230 4.77 -7.37 1.34
C ILE A 230 3.45 -8.03 1.77
N GLN A 231 3.51 -9.25 2.33
CA GLN A 231 2.32 -9.92 2.88
C GLN A 231 1.75 -9.16 4.09
N ASN A 232 2.60 -8.42 4.80
CA ASN A 232 2.19 -7.57 5.91
C ASN A 232 1.66 -6.19 5.44
N GLN A 233 1.52 -5.98 4.13
CA GLN A 233 1.04 -4.72 3.53
C GLN A 233 -0.27 -4.89 2.76
N VAL A 234 -1.02 -5.96 3.03
CA VAL A 234 -2.23 -6.29 2.27
C VAL A 234 -3.39 -5.39 2.64
N LYS A 235 -4.05 -4.80 1.63
CA LYS A 235 -5.38 -4.19 1.76
C LYS A 235 -6.33 -4.94 0.84
N VAL A 236 -7.32 -5.61 1.44
CA VAL A 236 -8.35 -6.34 0.70
C VAL A 236 -9.49 -5.41 0.27
N THR A 237 -10.19 -5.74 -0.79
CA THR A 237 -11.40 -5.04 -1.24
C THR A 237 -12.53 -5.24 -0.24
N ALA A 238 -13.43 -4.26 -0.15
CA ALA A 238 -14.64 -4.36 0.64
C ALA A 238 -15.53 -5.53 0.15
N PRO A 239 -16.29 -6.20 1.02
CA PRO A 239 -17.25 -7.20 0.59
C PRO A 239 -18.40 -6.55 -0.19
N ASP A 240 -18.60 -7.02 -1.43
CA ASP A 240 -19.60 -6.44 -2.33
C ASP A 240 -20.92 -7.20 -2.34
N LYS A 241 -20.92 -8.47 -1.92
CA LYS A 241 -22.12 -9.33 -1.92
C LYS A 241 -22.60 -9.54 -0.50
N LEU A 242 -23.61 -8.77 -0.13
CA LEU A 242 -24.22 -8.77 1.18
C LEU A 242 -25.62 -9.35 1.08
N HIS A 243 -25.95 -10.22 2.02
CA HIS A 243 -27.24 -10.88 2.09
C HIS A 243 -27.81 -10.69 3.47
N LEU A 244 -29.04 -10.19 3.51
CA LEU A 244 -29.76 -9.95 4.74
C LEU A 244 -31.11 -10.62 4.62
N GLN A 245 -31.35 -11.60 5.48
CA GLN A 245 -32.55 -12.42 5.44
C GLN A 245 -33.06 -12.69 6.85
N THR A 246 -34.36 -12.92 6.95
CA THR A 246 -35.00 -13.33 8.20
C THR A 246 -35.05 -14.86 8.20
N SER A 247 -34.31 -15.51 9.10
CA SER A 247 -34.24 -16.99 9.21
C SER A 247 -35.47 -17.56 9.94
N SER A 248 -36.00 -16.79 10.90
CA SER A 248 -37.26 -17.01 11.62
C SER A 248 -37.87 -15.66 11.99
N ASP A 249 -39.14 -15.61 12.42
CA ASP A 249 -39.78 -14.35 12.89
C ASP A 249 -39.03 -13.64 14.04
N THR A 250 -38.02 -14.30 14.62
CA THR A 250 -37.23 -13.82 15.75
C THR A 250 -35.74 -13.62 15.45
N GLU A 251 -35.24 -13.96 14.26
CA GLU A 251 -33.80 -13.91 13.95
C GLU A 251 -33.50 -13.26 12.59
N LEU A 252 -32.59 -12.29 12.62
CA LEU A 252 -32.04 -11.66 11.44
C LEU A 252 -30.65 -12.22 11.15
N GLU A 253 -30.50 -12.81 9.98
CA GLU A 253 -29.23 -13.37 9.49
C GLU A 253 -28.62 -12.44 8.46
N PHE A 254 -27.42 -11.94 8.77
CA PHE A 254 -26.59 -11.15 7.88
C PHE A 254 -25.36 -11.97 7.49
N HIS A 255 -25.20 -12.28 6.21
CA HIS A 255 -24.04 -13.01 5.70
C HIS A 255 -23.50 -12.37 4.42
N TRP A 256 -22.23 -12.61 4.13
CA TRP A 256 -21.55 -12.01 2.98
C TRP A 256 -20.58 -12.99 2.34
N GLU A 257 -20.22 -12.74 1.09
CA GLU A 257 -19.18 -13.52 0.41
C GLU A 257 -17.78 -12.94 0.68
N ASN A 258 -16.76 -13.78 0.52
CA ASN A 258 -15.37 -13.33 0.60
C ASN A 258 -15.07 -12.32 -0.53
N PRO A 259 -14.24 -11.28 -0.26
CA PRO A 259 -13.70 -10.40 -1.28
C PRO A 259 -13.04 -11.18 -2.42
N ALA A 260 -13.10 -10.61 -3.63
CA ALA A 260 -12.40 -11.15 -4.78
C ALA A 260 -10.87 -11.17 -4.55
N GLY A 261 -10.20 -12.20 -5.08
CA GLY A 261 -8.75 -12.35 -5.02
C GLY A 261 -8.31 -13.76 -4.62
N ARG A 262 -7.01 -13.96 -4.40
CA ARG A 262 -6.41 -15.26 -4.04
C ARG A 262 -6.46 -15.58 -2.54
N LEU A 263 -7.30 -14.88 -1.79
CA LEU A 263 -7.28 -14.86 -0.33
C LEU A 263 -8.01 -16.07 0.26
N PRO A 264 -7.34 -16.90 1.07
CA PRO A 264 -8.02 -17.98 1.79
C PRO A 264 -9.00 -17.41 2.82
N GLY A 265 -10.25 -17.91 2.84
CA GLY A 265 -11.27 -17.42 3.77
C GLY A 265 -10.91 -17.53 5.25
N HIS A 266 -10.09 -18.52 5.63
CA HIS A 266 -9.61 -18.69 7.00
C HIS A 266 -8.58 -17.63 7.45
N CYS A 267 -8.06 -16.83 6.51
CA CYS A 267 -7.17 -15.72 6.81
C CYS A 267 -7.92 -14.41 7.03
N LEU A 268 -9.23 -14.36 6.82
CA LEU A 268 -10.01 -13.13 6.95
C LEU A 268 -10.63 -13.00 8.34
N GLU A 269 -10.57 -11.81 8.88
CA GLU A 269 -11.40 -11.37 10.00
C GLU A 269 -12.24 -10.17 9.59
N TRP A 270 -13.38 -10.01 10.27
CA TRP A 270 -14.43 -9.10 9.88
C TRP A 270 -14.78 -8.15 11.02
N GLU A 271 -15.15 -6.95 10.63
CA GLU A 271 -15.81 -5.99 11.51
C GLU A 271 -17.13 -5.58 10.86
N VAL A 272 -18.22 -5.80 11.60
CA VAL A 272 -19.57 -5.44 11.20
C VAL A 272 -19.98 -4.21 12.00
N ARG A 273 -20.38 -3.16 11.28
CA ARG A 273 -21.05 -1.99 11.84
C ARG A 273 -22.55 -2.22 11.73
N HIS A 274 -23.22 -2.28 12.87
CA HIS A 274 -24.67 -2.42 12.98
C HIS A 274 -25.26 -1.08 13.40
N HIS A 275 -26.00 -0.45 12.49
CA HIS A 275 -26.79 0.74 12.73
C HIS A 275 -28.23 0.31 12.97
N HIS A 276 -28.74 0.56 14.17
CA HIS A 276 -30.09 0.19 14.57
C HIS A 276 -30.88 1.43 14.98
N VAL A 277 -32.12 1.52 14.50
CA VAL A 277 -33.08 2.56 14.87
C VAL A 277 -34.29 1.88 15.51
N GLY A 278 -34.47 2.13 16.81
CA GLY A 278 -35.57 1.61 17.62
C GLY A 278 -36.93 2.23 17.25
N THR A 279 -38.02 1.63 17.72
CA THR A 279 -39.38 2.18 17.54
C THR A 279 -39.57 3.55 18.21
N ASP A 280 -38.77 3.85 19.23
CA ASP A 280 -38.70 5.14 19.93
C ASP A 280 -37.87 6.19 19.16
N GLY A 281 -37.35 5.84 17.98
CA GLY A 281 -36.44 6.67 17.19
C GLY A 281 -35.02 6.73 17.75
N LYS A 282 -34.70 5.95 18.81
CA LYS A 282 -33.36 5.91 19.39
C LYS A 282 -32.42 5.16 18.45
N ILE A 283 -31.28 5.78 18.18
CA ILE A 283 -30.25 5.22 17.31
C ILE A 283 -29.17 4.55 18.16
N SER A 284 -28.79 3.33 17.81
CA SER A 284 -27.62 2.64 18.36
C SER A 284 -26.67 2.22 17.24
N LEU A 285 -25.37 2.35 17.52
CA LEU A 285 -24.31 1.99 16.59
C LEU A 285 -23.35 1.02 17.29
N ASN A 286 -23.31 -0.21 16.81
CA ASN A 286 -22.49 -1.26 17.39
C ASN A 286 -21.42 -1.71 16.40
N HIS A 287 -20.24 -2.05 16.93
CA HIS A 287 -19.14 -2.64 16.18
C HIS A 287 -18.93 -4.08 16.68
N ILE A 288 -19.05 -5.05 15.77
CA ILE A 288 -19.01 -6.48 16.09
C ILE A 288 -17.85 -7.11 15.33
N HIS A 289 -16.93 -7.75 16.04
CA HIS A 289 -15.83 -8.51 15.46
C HIS A 289 -16.22 -9.98 15.31
N THR A 290 -15.94 -10.57 14.15
CA THR A 290 -16.21 -11.99 13.88
C THR A 290 -15.17 -12.56 12.92
N GLU A 291 -14.89 -13.85 13.03
CA GLU A 291 -14.03 -14.61 12.11
C GLU A 291 -14.85 -15.31 11.01
N LYS A 292 -16.17 -15.38 11.19
CA LYS A 292 -17.08 -16.03 10.25
C LYS A 292 -17.78 -14.99 9.39
N PRO A 293 -18.01 -15.26 8.09
CA PRO A 293 -18.65 -14.32 7.18
C PRO A 293 -20.19 -14.28 7.36
N ARG A 294 -20.64 -14.32 8.61
CA ARG A 294 -22.04 -14.32 9.01
C ARG A 294 -22.23 -13.81 10.43
N LEU A 295 -23.38 -13.21 10.68
CA LEU A 295 -23.84 -12.72 11.96
C LEU A 295 -25.33 -13.03 12.10
N THR A 296 -25.73 -13.54 13.26
CA THR A 296 -27.15 -13.73 13.62
C THR A 296 -27.46 -12.82 14.79
N LEU A 297 -28.53 -12.05 14.66
CA LEU A 297 -28.98 -11.13 15.70
C LEU A 297 -30.44 -11.43 16.07
N PRO A 298 -30.82 -11.24 17.34
CA PRO A 298 -32.22 -11.27 17.72
C PRO A 298 -32.95 -10.15 16.96
N PHE A 299 -34.10 -10.50 16.41
CA PHE A 299 -34.93 -9.61 15.61
C PHE A 299 -36.36 -9.62 16.14
N SER A 300 -36.99 -8.45 16.08
CA SER A 300 -38.40 -8.29 16.36
C SER A 300 -39.05 -7.70 15.11
N ASN A 301 -40.21 -8.20 14.72
CA ASN A 301 -40.99 -7.68 13.60
C ASN A 301 -41.71 -6.36 13.96
N SER A 302 -40.97 -5.43 14.54
CA SER A 302 -41.38 -4.06 14.86
C SER A 302 -40.92 -3.12 13.75
N ASN A 303 -41.39 -1.86 13.76
CA ASN A 303 -40.92 -0.81 12.84
C ASN A 303 -39.46 -0.36 13.11
N GLU A 304 -38.60 -1.29 13.52
CA GLU A 304 -37.18 -1.10 13.74
C GLU A 304 -36.41 -1.17 12.43
N ARG A 305 -35.43 -0.29 12.26
CA ARG A 305 -34.57 -0.30 11.08
C ARG A 305 -33.20 -0.84 11.45
N ASN A 306 -32.82 -1.95 10.85
CA ASN A 306 -31.51 -2.60 11.04
C ASN A 306 -30.70 -2.48 9.76
N CYS A 307 -29.59 -1.75 9.81
CA CYS A 307 -28.67 -1.55 8.69
C CYS A 307 -27.26 -2.02 9.05
N PHE A 308 -26.57 -2.57 8.06
CA PHE A 308 -25.27 -3.21 8.25
C PHE A 308 -24.26 -2.73 7.21
N GLN A 309 -23.02 -2.55 7.67
CA GLN A 309 -21.84 -2.46 6.82
C GLN A 309 -20.81 -3.44 7.34
N VAL A 310 -20.00 -4.00 6.45
CA VAL A 310 -18.92 -4.93 6.81
C VAL A 310 -17.62 -4.49 6.15
N ARG A 311 -16.52 -4.69 6.87
CA ARG A 311 -15.16 -4.59 6.33
C ARG A 311 -14.33 -5.78 6.77
N SER A 312 -13.22 -6.01 6.09
CA SER A 312 -12.34 -7.14 6.36
C SER A 312 -10.88 -6.75 6.39
N ARG A 313 -10.08 -7.60 7.02
CA ARG A 313 -8.62 -7.58 6.92
C ARG A 313 -8.08 -8.99 7.11
N LEU A 314 -6.78 -9.16 6.89
CA LEU A 314 -6.12 -10.42 7.21
C LEU A 314 -5.89 -10.53 8.73
N ASN A 315 -6.18 -11.70 9.28
CA ASN A 315 -5.96 -12.02 10.68
C ASN A 315 -4.48 -12.28 11.01
N SER A 316 -4.17 -12.29 12.31
CA SER A 316 -2.81 -12.45 12.83
C SER A 316 -2.20 -13.84 12.65
N TYR A 317 -3.01 -14.84 12.27
CA TYR A 317 -2.51 -16.20 12.00
C TYR A 317 -1.83 -16.29 10.63
N CYS A 318 -2.26 -15.46 9.67
CA CYS A 318 -1.70 -15.47 8.31
C CYS A 318 -0.62 -14.41 8.10
N VAL A 319 -0.73 -13.24 8.76
CA VAL A 319 0.21 -12.11 8.61
C VAL A 319 0.36 -11.35 9.92
N ASP A 320 1.48 -10.68 10.14
CA ASP A 320 1.71 -9.93 11.39
C ASP A 320 0.80 -8.68 11.49
N GLN A 321 0.50 -8.09 10.34
CA GLN A 321 -0.32 -6.88 10.22
C GLN A 321 -0.94 -6.78 8.82
N SER A 322 -2.09 -6.13 8.73
CA SER A 322 -2.77 -5.84 7.46
C SER A 322 -3.65 -4.60 7.58
N PHE A 323 -4.02 -4.03 6.43
CA PHE A 323 -4.93 -2.89 6.37
C PHE A 323 -6.38 -3.35 6.41
N TRP A 324 -7.23 -2.59 7.10
CA TRP A 324 -8.67 -2.69 6.94
C TRP A 324 -9.08 -2.33 5.51
N SER A 325 -9.98 -3.12 4.94
CA SER A 325 -10.71 -2.75 3.75
C SER A 325 -11.52 -1.48 4.00
N ASP A 326 -11.96 -0.87 2.91
CA ASP A 326 -13.02 0.12 2.99
C ASP A 326 -14.31 -0.57 3.48
N TRP A 327 -15.25 0.22 4.02
CA TRP A 327 -16.55 -0.29 4.40
C TRP A 327 -17.34 -0.68 3.16
N SER A 328 -18.07 -1.78 3.24
CA SER A 328 -19.07 -2.13 2.23
C SER A 328 -20.15 -1.05 2.12
N HIS A 329 -20.94 -1.13 1.05
CA HIS A 329 -22.19 -0.41 0.98
C HIS A 329 -23.11 -0.83 2.15
N GLU A 330 -23.99 0.10 2.56
CA GLU A 330 -24.96 -0.17 3.62
C GLU A 330 -26.12 -1.00 3.08
N THR A 331 -26.46 -2.08 3.79
CA THR A 331 -27.63 -2.92 3.50
C THR A 331 -28.57 -2.89 4.69
N CYS A 332 -29.83 -2.53 4.47
CA CYS A 332 -30.86 -2.46 5.50
C CYS A 332 -31.89 -3.57 5.32
N HIS A 333 -32.43 -4.06 6.43
CA HIS A 333 -33.56 -4.99 6.39
C HIS A 333 -34.76 -4.26 5.77
N PRO A 334 -35.48 -4.89 4.82
CA PRO A 334 -36.65 -4.28 4.21
C PRO A 334 -37.71 -4.02 5.28
N VAL A 335 -37.99 -2.75 5.54
CA VAL A 335 -39.21 -2.39 6.27
C VAL A 335 -40.38 -2.89 5.42
N LEU A 336 -41.32 -3.63 6.02
CA LEU A 336 -42.62 -3.89 5.39
C LEU A 336 -43.29 -2.52 5.22
N ASP A 337 -43.05 -1.87 4.09
CA ASP A 337 -43.72 -0.63 3.78
C ASP A 337 -45.15 -1.02 3.39
N ASN A 338 -46.06 -1.02 4.36
CA ASN A 338 -47.49 -1.07 4.11
C ASN A 338 -48.00 0.20 3.41
N ARG A 339 -47.11 1.01 2.82
CA ARG A 339 -47.40 1.97 1.75
C ARG A 339 -46.96 1.45 0.37
N GLU A 340 -47.43 0.26 0.00
CA GLU A 340 -48.13 0.20 -1.29
C GLU A 340 -49.48 0.91 -1.16
N ILE A 341 -49.45 2.22 -0.87
CA ILE A 341 -50.45 3.07 -1.50
C ILE A 341 -50.05 2.97 -2.95
N ALA A 342 -50.88 2.29 -3.73
CA ALA A 342 -50.87 2.41 -5.17
C ALA A 342 -50.73 3.90 -5.50
N LEU A 343 -49.51 4.35 -5.80
CA LEU A 343 -49.28 5.50 -6.63
C LEU A 343 -49.78 5.06 -8.01
N GLY A 344 -51.12 5.07 -8.15
CA GLY A 344 -51.74 5.37 -9.42
C GLY A 344 -51.03 6.62 -9.96
N PRO A 345 -50.77 6.67 -11.27
CA PRO A 345 -49.86 7.65 -11.84
C PRO A 345 -50.26 9.02 -11.32
N GLU A 346 -49.38 9.66 -10.55
CA GLU A 346 -49.52 11.07 -10.24
C GLU A 346 -49.49 11.77 -11.59
N MET A 347 -50.68 12.02 -12.11
CA MET A 347 -50.88 12.76 -13.33
C MET A 347 -50.48 14.19 -12.97
N ASN A 348 -49.20 14.48 -13.23
CA ASN A 348 -48.54 15.75 -13.02
C ASN A 348 -49.55 16.89 -13.11
N SER A 349 -49.75 17.61 -12.01
CA SER A 349 -50.60 18.81 -11.97
C SER A 349 -50.27 19.77 -13.12
N VAL A 350 -49.01 19.78 -13.57
CA VAL A 350 -48.49 20.47 -14.76
C VAL A 350 -49.18 20.05 -16.08
N SER A 351 -49.50 18.77 -16.29
CA SER A 351 -50.19 18.29 -17.51
C SER A 351 -51.63 18.79 -17.60
N ILE A 352 -52.32 18.92 -16.45
CA ILE A 352 -53.69 19.46 -16.42
C ILE A 352 -53.66 20.95 -16.78
N TYR A 353 -52.71 21.73 -16.25
CA TYR A 353 -52.57 23.14 -16.59
C TYR A 353 -52.20 23.34 -18.08
N ILE A 354 -51.33 22.50 -18.64
CA ILE A 354 -51.00 22.54 -20.08
C ILE A 354 -52.23 22.22 -20.91
N TYR A 355 -53.00 21.19 -20.55
CA TYR A 355 -54.21 20.82 -21.28
C TYR A 355 -55.27 21.93 -21.26
N VAL A 356 -55.50 22.54 -20.09
CA VAL A 356 -56.42 23.68 -19.95
C VAL A 356 -55.93 24.89 -20.77
N ALA A 357 -54.64 25.20 -20.76
CA ALA A 357 -54.07 26.29 -21.55
C ALA A 357 -54.25 26.05 -23.06
N VAL A 358 -54.02 24.83 -23.55
CA VAL A 358 -54.22 24.47 -24.96
C VAL A 358 -55.69 24.60 -25.36
N VAL A 359 -56.62 24.14 -24.52
CA VAL A 359 -58.07 24.28 -24.79
C VAL A 359 -58.48 25.76 -24.86
N ILE A 360 -57.98 26.59 -23.96
CA ILE A 360 -58.25 28.04 -23.99
C ILE A 360 -57.71 28.68 -25.28
N ILE A 361 -56.49 28.33 -25.68
CA ILE A 361 -55.90 28.85 -26.93
C ILE A 361 -56.73 28.44 -28.14
N VAL A 362 -57.18 27.18 -28.22
CA VAL A 362 -58.04 26.71 -29.32
C VAL A 362 -59.37 27.48 -29.35
N ILE A 363 -60.00 27.70 -28.20
CA ILE A 363 -61.25 28.48 -28.12
C ILE A 363 -61.02 29.91 -28.59
N LEU A 364 -59.91 30.55 -28.19
CA LEU A 364 -59.57 31.90 -28.63
C LEU A 364 -59.33 31.96 -30.14
N VAL A 365 -58.59 31.00 -30.70
CA VAL A 365 -58.36 30.92 -32.16
C VAL A 365 -59.66 30.69 -32.91
N VAL A 366 -60.53 29.78 -32.46
CA VAL A 366 -61.83 29.56 -33.08
C VAL A 366 -62.70 30.82 -32.99
N SER A 367 -62.72 31.51 -31.85
CA SER A 367 -63.47 32.76 -31.68
C SER A 367 -62.95 33.87 -32.60
N LEU A 368 -61.63 33.97 -32.79
CA LEU A 368 -60.99 34.89 -33.73
C LEU A 368 -61.27 34.52 -35.18
N CYS A 369 -61.26 33.24 -35.53
CA CYS A 369 -61.62 32.75 -36.86
C CYS A 369 -63.10 33.00 -37.17
N VAL A 370 -63.99 32.79 -36.21
CA VAL A 370 -65.42 33.09 -36.34
C VAL A 370 -65.63 34.61 -36.44
N TRP A 371 -64.94 35.41 -35.64
CA TRP A 371 -65.00 36.87 -35.71
C TRP A 371 -64.48 37.39 -37.05
N ALA A 372 -63.35 36.85 -37.55
CA ALA A 372 -62.82 37.15 -38.86
C ALA A 372 -63.79 36.72 -39.99
N ALA A 373 -64.40 35.54 -39.91
CA ALA A 373 -65.38 35.09 -40.89
C ALA A 373 -66.66 35.96 -40.88
N VAL A 374 -67.08 36.45 -39.71
CA VAL A 374 -68.23 37.37 -39.58
C VAL A 374 -67.88 38.77 -40.11
N ASN A 375 -66.67 39.27 -39.85
CA ASN A 375 -66.21 40.54 -40.41
C ASN A 375 -65.96 40.48 -41.92
N MET A 376 -65.44 39.35 -42.43
CA MET A 376 -65.28 39.11 -43.87
C MET A 376 -66.63 38.92 -44.58
N ARG A 377 -67.70 38.54 -43.88
CA ARG A 377 -69.08 38.59 -44.40
C ARG A 377 -69.71 39.99 -44.37
N LYS A 378 -69.17 40.93 -43.58
CA LYS A 378 -69.59 42.35 -43.58
C LYS A 378 -68.82 43.21 -44.58
N ALA A 379 -67.71 42.73 -45.13
CA ALA A 379 -67.03 43.34 -46.27
C ALA A 379 -67.65 42.84 -47.59
N GLY A 380 -68.72 43.51 -48.03
CA GLY A 380 -69.23 43.42 -49.41
C GLY A 380 -68.26 44.04 -50.44
N PRO A 381 -68.46 43.77 -51.73
CA PRO A 381 -67.41 43.48 -52.70
C PRO A 381 -66.77 44.72 -53.35
N GLN A 382 -65.46 44.67 -53.61
CA GLN A 382 -64.76 45.60 -54.49
C GLN A 382 -65.30 45.47 -55.93
N LYS A 383 -65.67 46.59 -56.53
CA LYS A 383 -66.35 46.72 -57.82
C LYS A 383 -65.46 46.37 -59.04
N LYS A 384 -66.07 45.61 -59.96
CA LYS A 384 -66.02 45.64 -61.44
C LYS A 384 -64.67 45.68 -62.16
N VAL A 385 -64.34 44.54 -62.76
CA VAL A 385 -63.69 44.44 -64.08
C VAL A 385 -64.72 44.79 -65.16
N ASP A 386 -64.32 45.56 -66.18
CA ASP A 386 -64.68 45.31 -67.59
C ASP A 386 -64.03 46.37 -68.51
N SER A 387 -63.06 45.97 -69.34
CA SER A 387 -62.95 46.46 -70.71
C SER A 387 -62.11 45.51 -71.59
N LEU A 388 -62.82 44.75 -72.44
CA LEU A 388 -62.55 44.51 -73.87
C LEU A 388 -61.20 43.90 -74.30
N LEU A 389 -61.25 42.61 -74.67
CA LEU A 389 -60.49 42.03 -75.81
C LEU A 389 -60.88 42.76 -77.14
N PRO A 390 -60.16 42.64 -78.28
CA PRO A 390 -59.06 41.70 -78.60
C PRO A 390 -57.87 42.32 -79.41
N LYS A 391 -56.95 41.42 -79.84
CA LYS A 391 -55.85 41.54 -80.83
C LYS A 391 -54.48 41.83 -80.22
N LEU A 392 -53.36 41.14 -80.50
CA LEU A 392 -52.96 40.16 -81.52
C LEU A 392 -51.67 39.46 -81.02
N LEU A 393 -51.48 38.18 -81.44
CA LEU A 393 -50.24 37.51 -81.93
C LEU A 393 -48.86 38.04 -81.44
N THR A 394 -47.85 37.26 -81.06
CA THR A 394 -47.31 36.03 -81.69
C THR A 394 -46.10 35.54 -80.88
N ASN A 395 -45.84 34.21 -80.90
CA ASN A 395 -44.51 33.54 -80.88
C ASN A 395 -43.66 33.64 -79.58
N ASN A 396 -42.88 32.66 -79.10
CA ASN A 396 -42.39 31.33 -79.49
C ASN A 396 -41.90 30.66 -78.17
N LEU A 397 -42.17 29.38 -77.90
CA LEU A 397 -41.30 28.19 -78.12
C LEU A 397 -39.93 28.16 -77.40
N THR A 398 -39.62 26.95 -76.89
CA THR A 398 -38.37 26.36 -76.33
C THR A 398 -38.20 26.40 -74.79
N GLN A 399 -38.35 25.29 -74.04
CA GLN A 399 -37.54 24.02 -73.94
C GLN A 399 -36.24 24.26 -73.12
N ARG A 400 -35.83 23.55 -72.05
CA ARG A 400 -35.64 22.11 -71.70
C ARG A 400 -35.23 22.07 -70.18
N VAL A 401 -35.58 21.09 -69.30
CA VAL A 401 -34.88 19.78 -68.99
C VAL A 401 -33.52 20.01 -68.27
N SER A 402 -33.02 19.33 -67.23
CA SER A 402 -33.24 18.02 -66.57
C SER A 402 -32.30 17.81 -65.36
N LYS A 403 -32.64 16.80 -64.52
CA LYS A 403 -31.83 15.71 -63.91
C LYS A 403 -30.70 16.02 -62.90
N ILE A 404 -30.72 15.43 -61.68
CA ILE A 404 -30.25 14.09 -61.20
C ILE A 404 -28.70 13.87 -61.27
N TYR A 405 -28.15 13.34 -60.16
CA TYR A 405 -26.88 12.63 -59.86
C TYR A 405 -25.89 13.45 -59.01
N SER A 406 -25.59 13.07 -57.76
CA SER A 406 -24.72 11.96 -57.27
C SER A 406 -23.22 12.30 -57.29
N GLY A 407 -22.56 12.09 -56.15
CA GLY A 407 -21.09 12.12 -55.99
C GLY A 407 -20.73 12.25 -54.51
N LYS A 408 -20.39 11.15 -53.81
CA LYS A 408 -19.00 10.72 -53.47
C LYS A 408 -18.23 11.77 -52.65
N LYS A 409 -18.02 11.53 -51.35
CA LYS A 409 -16.90 10.79 -50.71
C LYS A 409 -15.67 11.67 -50.41
N MET A 410 -15.32 11.67 -49.12
CA MET A 410 -13.99 11.69 -48.48
C MET A 410 -12.94 12.75 -48.89
N CYS A 411 -12.44 13.46 -47.88
CA CYS A 411 -11.01 13.67 -47.58
C CYS A 411 -10.89 13.61 -46.04
N THR A 412 -10.27 12.63 -45.38
CA THR A 412 -8.84 12.30 -45.20
C THR A 412 -7.91 13.44 -44.81
N ASP A 413 -7.16 13.11 -43.76
CA ASP A 413 -6.06 13.78 -43.07
C ASP A 413 -4.85 14.16 -43.92
N VAL A 414 -3.87 14.73 -43.18
CA VAL A 414 -2.44 14.96 -43.43
C VAL A 414 -2.19 16.24 -44.26
N VAL A 415 -1.22 17.12 -44.00
CA VAL A 415 0.16 17.10 -43.46
C VAL A 415 0.41 18.57 -43.00
N ILE A 416 1.16 18.93 -41.97
CA ILE A 416 2.59 18.74 -41.66
C ILE A 416 2.80 18.93 -40.15
#